data_AF-A0AAD6YWT9-F1
#
_entry.id   AF-A0AAD6YWT9-F1
#
_cell.length_a   1.000
_cell.length_b   1.000
_cell.length_c   1.000
_cell.angle_alpha   90.00
_cell.angle_beta   90.00
_cell.angle_gamma   90.00
#
_symmetry.space_group_name_H-M   'P 1'
#
loop_
_entity.id
_entity.type
_entity.pdbx_description
1 polymer ?
#
loop_
_entity_poly.entity_id
_entity_poly.type
_entity_poly.pdbx_seq_one_letter_code
_entity_poly.pdbx_strand_id
1 'polypeptide(L)'
;MNSDAETPSDNDLSFWNNRHLKFRVLILGRANAGKTTILERLTGASMDKAEVLRDGEILPGQVCRLLKYFDYHRGLHNIDDEVCFRSRPGFVFHDSRGVEAGSAAELSTVQRFVNARSSAARDLQNQLHVIWYQCCFGHATWTF
;
A
#
# COMPACT_ATOMS: atom_id res chain seq x y z
N MET A 1 -6.45 11.00 -25.17
CA MET A 1 -7.06 10.08 -24.19
C MET A 1 -6.97 10.77 -22.86
N ASN A 2 -8.07 11.40 -22.44
CA ASN A 2 -8.19 12.09 -21.16
C ASN A 2 -8.17 11.04 -20.05
N SER A 3 -7.15 11.07 -19.21
CA SER A 3 -7.13 10.38 -17.93
C SER A 3 -7.21 11.44 -16.84
N ASP A 4 -8.30 12.20 -16.84
CA ASP A 4 -8.67 12.99 -15.68
C ASP A 4 -9.17 11.98 -14.66
N ALA A 5 -8.31 11.62 -13.71
CA ALA A 5 -8.76 10.95 -12.51
C ALA A 5 -9.78 11.89 -11.86
N GLU A 6 -11.07 11.58 -11.99
CA GLU A 6 -12.14 12.37 -11.38
C GLU A 6 -11.79 12.63 -9.93
N THR A 7 -11.60 13.90 -9.58
CA THR A 7 -11.43 14.31 -8.20
C THR A 7 -12.69 13.89 -7.46
N PRO A 8 -12.59 13.03 -6.43
CA PRO A 8 -13.77 12.56 -5.71
C PRO A 8 -14.56 13.76 -5.19
N SER A 9 -15.88 13.70 -5.35
CA SER A 9 -16.76 14.79 -4.92
C SER A 9 -16.68 14.98 -3.40
N ASP A 10 -16.93 16.19 -2.90
CA ASP A 10 -16.94 16.46 -1.45
C ASP A 10 -17.89 15.53 -0.66
N ASN A 11 -18.96 15.06 -1.32
CA ASN A 11 -19.88 14.07 -0.77
C ASN A 11 -19.24 12.70 -0.59
N ASP A 12 -18.39 12.27 -1.53
CA ASP A 12 -17.65 11.02 -1.41
C ASP A 12 -16.60 11.11 -0.29
N LEU A 13 -15.90 12.25 -0.21
CA LEU A 13 -14.89 12.48 0.83
C LEU A 13 -15.51 12.41 2.24
N SER A 14 -16.65 13.07 2.43
CA SER A 14 -17.37 13.09 3.71
C SER A 14 -18.00 11.75 4.06
N PHE A 15 -18.44 10.95 3.08
CA PHE A 15 -18.97 9.60 3.31
C PHE A 15 -17.97 8.69 4.02
N TRP A 16 -16.73 8.61 3.51
CA TRP A 16 -15.68 7.75 4.08
C TRP A 16 -15.28 8.21 5.49
N ASN A 17 -15.12 9.52 5.67
CA ASN A 17 -14.68 10.10 6.94
C ASN A 17 -15.76 9.97 8.03
N ASN A 18 -17.03 10.31 7.72
CA ASN A 18 -18.11 10.31 8.71
C ASN A 18 -18.47 8.91 9.21
N ARG A 19 -18.27 7.88 8.37
CA ARG A 19 -18.53 6.48 8.74
C ARG A 19 -17.29 5.75 9.25
N HIS A 20 -16.16 6.45 9.35
CA HIS A 20 -14.86 5.86 9.69
C HIS A 20 -14.52 4.61 8.86
N LEU A 21 -14.98 4.57 7.60
CA LEU A 21 -14.79 3.41 6.73
C LEU A 21 -13.37 3.41 6.17
N LYS A 22 -12.72 2.24 6.20
CA LYS A 22 -11.37 2.03 5.67
C LYS A 22 -11.36 0.78 4.80
N PHE A 23 -10.94 0.92 3.55
CA PHE A 23 -10.68 -0.15 2.61
C PHE A 23 -9.17 -0.37 2.53
N ARG A 24 -8.71 -1.50 3.09
CA ARG A 24 -7.29 -1.80 3.27
C ARG A 24 -6.77 -2.74 2.20
N VAL A 25 -5.70 -2.32 1.53
CA VAL A 25 -5.06 -3.07 0.44
C VAL A 25 -3.63 -3.39 0.84
N LEU A 26 -3.27 -4.68 0.84
CA LEU A 26 -1.89 -5.12 0.99
C LEU A 26 -1.26 -5.34 -0.38
N ILE A 27 -0.09 -4.76 -0.62
CA ILE A 27 0.67 -4.94 -1.86
C ILE A 27 1.87 -5.86 -1.60
N LEU A 28 1.86 -6.96 -2.33
CA LEU A 28 2.87 -8.00 -2.31
C LEU A 28 3.59 -8.03 -3.65
N GLY A 29 4.87 -8.38 -3.63
CA GLY A 29 5.67 -8.54 -4.85
C GLY A 29 7.15 -8.60 -4.50
N ARG A 30 8.00 -8.84 -5.50
CA ARG A 30 9.45 -8.79 -5.29
C ARG A 30 9.91 -7.36 -4.96
N ALA A 31 11.10 -7.24 -4.36
CA ALA A 31 11.78 -5.95 -4.27
C ALA A 31 11.94 -5.35 -5.67
N ASN A 32 11.73 -4.04 -5.80
CA ASN A 32 11.83 -3.26 -7.05
C ASN A 32 10.91 -3.75 -8.19
N ALA A 33 9.86 -4.52 -7.88
CA ALA A 33 8.88 -4.98 -8.87
C ALA A 33 7.93 -3.88 -9.39
N GLY A 34 8.09 -2.63 -8.93
CA GLY A 34 7.21 -1.51 -9.29
C GLY A 34 5.94 -1.40 -8.43
N LYS A 35 5.96 -1.91 -7.19
CA LYS A 35 4.82 -1.83 -6.23
C LYS A 35 4.35 -0.40 -6.02
N THR A 36 5.28 0.51 -5.76
CA THR A 36 5.04 1.95 -5.60
C THR A 36 4.48 2.60 -6.87
N THR A 37 4.90 2.17 -8.05
CA THR A 37 4.35 2.67 -9.33
C THR A 37 2.89 2.25 -9.52
N ILE A 38 2.52 1.05 -9.08
CA ILE A 38 1.12 0.60 -9.09
C ILE A 38 0.29 1.43 -8.12
N LEU A 39 0.82 1.80 -6.96
CA LEU A 39 0.14 2.70 -6.03
C LEU A 39 -0.19 4.03 -6.67
N GLU A 40 0.76 4.67 -7.37
CA GLU A 40 0.50 5.93 -8.07
C GLU A 40 -0.60 5.82 -9.13
N ARG A 41 -0.61 4.70 -9.87
CA ARG A 41 -1.60 4.46 -10.92
C ARG A 41 -2.98 4.16 -10.36
N LEU A 42 -3.05 3.28 -9.35
CA LEU A 42 -4.29 3.02 -8.63
C LEU A 42 -4.78 4.36 -8.12
N THR A 43 -3.94 5.02 -7.32
CA THR A 43 -3.81 6.42 -6.89
C THR A 43 -4.47 7.56 -7.66
N GLY A 44 -4.16 7.62 -8.96
CA GLY A 44 -4.27 8.88 -9.71
C GLY A 44 -3.48 10.05 -9.06
N ALA A 45 -2.67 9.77 -8.05
CA ALA A 45 -1.97 10.74 -7.23
C ALA A 45 -0.51 10.32 -7.08
N SER A 46 0.39 11.29 -7.21
CA SER A 46 1.81 11.06 -6.98
C SER A 46 2.05 10.64 -5.54
N MET A 47 3.02 9.74 -5.34
CA MET A 47 3.44 9.32 -4.00
C MET A 47 3.97 10.47 -3.14
N ASP A 48 4.35 11.57 -3.79
CA ASP A 48 4.74 12.81 -3.14
C ASP A 48 3.60 13.49 -2.34
N LYS A 49 2.36 13.01 -2.49
CA LYS A 49 1.17 13.48 -1.75
C LYS A 49 0.67 12.50 -0.68
N ALA A 50 1.35 11.36 -0.48
CA ALA A 50 0.91 10.32 0.43
C ALA A 50 1.32 10.60 1.88
N GLU A 51 0.45 10.31 2.83
CA GLU A 51 0.75 10.39 4.25
C GLU A 51 1.01 8.98 4.76
N VAL A 52 2.11 8.80 5.52
CA VAL A 52 2.42 7.53 6.17
C VAL A 52 2.10 7.66 7.65
N LEU A 53 1.18 6.82 8.13
CA LEU A 53 0.78 6.78 9.52
C LEU A 53 1.33 5.51 10.16
N ARG A 54 1.80 5.63 11.40
CA ARG A 54 2.13 4.50 12.27
C ARG A 54 1.30 4.62 13.53
N ASP A 55 0.55 3.57 13.84
CA ASP A 55 -0.35 3.56 15.01
C ASP A 55 -1.31 4.76 15.05
N GLY A 56 -1.73 5.23 13.88
CA GLY A 56 -2.63 6.38 13.71
C GLY A 56 -1.95 7.76 13.74
N GLU A 57 -0.64 7.83 13.99
CA GLU A 57 0.12 9.08 14.00
C GLU A 57 0.87 9.29 12.68
N ILE A 58 0.80 10.50 12.12
CA ILE A 58 1.58 10.87 10.94
C ILE A 58 3.06 10.88 11.32
N LEU A 59 3.86 10.08 10.62
CA LEU A 59 5.30 10.03 10.89
C LEU A 59 5.98 11.37 10.51
N PRO A 60 6.74 12.00 11.42
CA PRO A 60 7.42 13.26 11.15
C PRO A 60 8.63 13.02 10.23
N GLY A 61 8.57 13.61 9.03
CA GLY A 61 9.58 13.44 7.99
C GLY A 61 8.91 13.22 6.64
N GLN A 62 8.77 14.30 5.88
CA GLN A 62 8.02 14.40 4.62
C GLN A 62 8.09 13.13 3.74
N VAL A 63 7.00 12.34 3.77
CA VAL A 63 6.16 11.91 2.65
C VAL A 63 6.87 11.47 1.36
N CYS A 64 7.67 12.34 0.72
CA CYS A 64 8.41 12.05 -0.51
C CYS A 64 9.72 11.29 -0.29
N ARG A 65 10.42 11.56 0.82
CA ARG A 65 11.75 10.99 1.01
C ARG A 65 11.61 9.54 1.40
N LEU A 66 10.81 9.17 2.39
CA LEU A 66 10.75 7.78 2.86
C LEU A 66 10.34 6.79 1.77
N LEU A 67 9.30 6.99 0.95
CA LEU A 67 8.95 5.99 -0.09
C LEU A 67 9.98 5.90 -1.24
N LYS A 68 10.57 7.01 -1.71
CA LYS A 68 11.67 6.99 -2.72
C LYS A 68 13.01 6.53 -2.12
N TYR A 69 13.26 6.89 -0.86
CA TYR A 69 14.45 6.56 -0.08
C TYR A 69 14.38 5.12 0.43
N PHE A 70 13.22 4.54 0.64
CA PHE A 70 13.06 3.13 0.99
C PHE A 70 13.17 2.22 -0.24
N ASP A 71 12.78 2.70 -1.43
CA ASP A 71 13.11 2.07 -2.71
C ASP A 71 14.66 2.03 -2.90
N TYR A 72 15.38 3.00 -2.31
CA TYR A 72 16.85 3.11 -2.36
C TYR A 72 17.59 2.47 -1.15
N HIS A 73 17.00 2.49 0.03
CA HIS A 73 17.53 1.97 1.30
C HIS A 73 16.61 0.88 1.83
N ARG A 74 17.00 -0.35 1.53
CA ARG A 74 16.42 -1.54 2.15
C ARG A 74 16.44 -1.41 3.68
N GLY A 75 15.28 -1.65 4.31
CA GLY A 75 15.21 -1.97 5.74
C GLY A 75 14.41 -1.02 6.64
N LEU A 76 13.83 0.06 6.11
CA LEU A 76 13.07 1.01 6.93
C LEU A 76 11.55 0.98 6.69
N HIS A 77 11.06 0.21 5.71
CA HIS A 77 9.61 -0.05 5.52
C HIS A 77 9.07 -0.99 6.59
N ASN A 78 7.97 -0.61 7.24
CA ASN A 78 7.17 -1.50 8.09
C ASN A 78 5.83 -1.80 7.40
N ILE A 79 5.44 -3.08 7.33
CA ILE A 79 4.18 -3.53 6.72
C ILE A 79 2.95 -3.00 7.48
N ASP A 80 3.10 -2.67 8.77
CA ASP A 80 2.05 -2.09 9.58
C ASP A 80 1.82 -0.59 9.30
N ASP A 81 2.75 0.07 8.61
CA ASP A 81 2.60 1.47 8.24
C ASP A 81 1.44 1.63 7.24
N GLU A 82 0.63 2.65 7.46
CA GLU A 82 -0.55 2.97 6.65
C GLU A 82 -0.21 4.08 5.67
N VAL A 83 -0.19 3.76 4.38
CA VAL A 83 -0.04 4.75 3.31
C VAL A 83 -1.41 5.23 2.89
N CYS A 84 -1.70 6.51 3.12
CA CYS A 84 -2.98 7.15 2.85
C CYS A 84 -2.80 8.32 1.88
N PHE A 85 -3.87 8.71 1.19
CA PHE A 85 -3.87 9.90 0.34
C PHE A 85 -5.07 10.77 0.68
N ARG A 86 -4.84 12.07 0.89
CA ARG A 86 -5.94 13.02 1.12
C ARG A 86 -6.94 13.08 -0.03
N SER A 87 -6.48 12.85 -1.26
CA SER A 87 -7.34 12.76 -2.44
C SER A 87 -8.20 11.49 -2.49
N ARG A 88 -7.97 10.52 -1.61
CA ARG A 88 -8.69 9.24 -1.55
C ARG A 88 -8.92 8.79 -0.12
N PRO A 89 -9.77 9.51 0.63
CA PRO A 89 -10.15 9.08 1.96
C PRO A 89 -10.80 7.70 1.88
N GLY A 90 -10.60 6.92 2.93
CA GLY A 90 -11.07 5.55 3.01
C GLY A 90 -10.08 4.53 2.48
N PHE A 91 -9.18 4.84 1.54
CA PHE A 91 -8.17 3.88 1.11
C PHE A 91 -6.95 3.89 2.03
N VAL A 92 -6.53 2.70 2.45
CA VAL A 92 -5.28 2.50 3.20
C VAL A 92 -4.46 1.42 2.50
N PHE A 93 -3.22 1.75 2.18
CA PHE A 93 -2.31 0.83 1.52
C PHE A 93 -1.21 0.39 2.47
N HIS A 94 -0.90 -0.90 2.44
CA HIS A 94 0.21 -1.51 3.14
C HIS A 94 1.16 -2.09 2.09
N ASP A 95 2.44 -1.72 2.13
CA ASP A 95 3.45 -2.28 1.23
C ASP A 95 4.27 -3.32 1.97
N SER A 96 4.30 -4.55 1.47
CA SER A 96 5.30 -5.52 1.94
C SER A 96 6.67 -5.11 1.40
N ARG A 97 7.73 -5.29 2.18
CA ARG A 97 9.14 -4.91 1.90
C ARG A 97 9.74 -5.38 0.56
N GLY A 98 8.96 -6.02 -0.31
CA GLY A 98 9.45 -6.82 -1.40
C GLY A 98 10.00 -8.13 -0.85
N VAL A 99 9.42 -9.26 -1.24
CA VAL A 99 10.03 -10.57 -0.91
C VAL A 99 11.26 -10.74 -1.79
N GLU A 100 12.44 -10.44 -1.27
CA GLU A 100 13.69 -10.62 -1.99
C GLU A 100 14.12 -12.08 -1.83
N ALA A 101 13.89 -12.87 -2.89
CA ALA A 101 14.22 -14.29 -2.95
C ALA A 101 13.56 -15.20 -1.89
N GLY A 102 12.38 -14.81 -1.37
CA GLY A 102 11.54 -15.71 -0.57
C GLY A 102 12.11 -16.04 0.81
N SER A 103 12.78 -15.09 1.46
CA SER A 103 13.29 -15.32 2.81
C SER A 103 12.14 -15.69 3.77
N ALA A 104 12.34 -16.72 4.59
CA ALA A 104 11.33 -17.18 5.55
C ALA A 104 10.88 -16.07 6.53
N ALA A 105 11.77 -15.12 6.83
CA ALA A 105 11.48 -13.97 7.67
C ALA A 105 10.47 -13.01 7.03
N GLU A 106 10.54 -12.78 5.72
CA GLU A 106 9.59 -11.92 5.02
C GLU A 106 8.24 -12.61 4.87
N LEU A 107 8.22 -13.90 4.54
CA LEU A 107 6.99 -14.68 4.44
C LEU A 107 6.26 -14.74 5.79
N SER A 108 6.98 -14.98 6.89
CA SER A 108 6.41 -14.98 8.24
C SER A 108 5.91 -13.59 8.65
N THR A 109 6.58 -12.51 8.23
CA THR A 109 6.11 -11.13 8.46
C THR A 109 4.78 -10.88 7.76
N VAL A 110 4.66 -11.24 6.47
CA VAL A 110 3.41 -11.12 5.71
C VAL A 110 2.32 -11.99 6.31
N GLN A 111 2.62 -13.24 6.66
CA GLN A 111 1.64 -14.17 7.23
C GLN A 111 1.12 -13.68 8.59
N ARG A 112 2.01 -13.16 9.45
CA ARG A 112 1.61 -12.55 10.73
C ARG A 112 0.71 -11.34 10.52
N PHE A 113 1.06 -10.48 9.57
CA PHE A 113 0.27 -9.29 9.24
C PHE A 113 -1.14 -9.68 8.73
N VAL A 114 -1.22 -10.60 7.77
CA VAL A 114 -2.49 -11.10 7.24
C VAL A 114 -3.31 -11.73 8.36
N ASN A 115 -2.72 -12.61 9.17
CA ASN A 115 -3.43 -13.25 10.28
C ASN A 115 -3.96 -12.24 11.30
N ALA A 116 -3.16 -11.25 11.70
CA ALA A 116 -3.59 -10.21 12.63
C ALA A 116 -4.80 -9.42 12.09
N ARG A 117 -4.78 -9.10 10.80
CA ARG A 117 -5.84 -8.33 10.14
C ARG A 117 -7.06 -9.17 9.75
N SER A 118 -6.91 -10.47 9.49
CA SER A 118 -8.02 -11.41 9.28
C SER A 118 -8.72 -11.79 10.58
N SER A 119 -7.96 -11.86 11.69
CA SER A 119 -8.50 -12.22 13.02
C SER A 119 -9.23 -11.05 13.70
N ALA A 120 -9.16 -9.84 13.14
CA ALA A 120 -9.86 -8.65 13.60
C ALA A 120 -11.38 -8.72 13.33
N ALA A 121 -12.01 -9.88 13.47
CA ALA A 121 -13.35 -10.26 13.00
C ALA A 121 -14.50 -9.33 13.46
N ARG A 122 -14.26 -8.45 14.44
CA ARG A 122 -15.26 -7.52 14.99
C ARG A 122 -15.06 -6.07 14.55
N ASP A 123 -13.96 -5.75 13.85
CA ASP A 123 -13.67 -4.41 13.39
C ASP A 123 -13.33 -4.41 11.89
N LEU A 124 -14.37 -4.20 11.07
CA LEU A 124 -14.24 -4.10 9.62
C LEU A 124 -13.24 -3.01 9.20
N GLN A 125 -13.07 -1.96 10.01
CA GLN A 125 -12.14 -0.87 9.69
C GLN A 125 -10.68 -1.33 9.77
N ASN A 126 -10.39 -2.41 10.50
CA ASN A 126 -9.05 -2.95 10.66
C ASN A 126 -8.76 -4.17 9.79
N GLN A 127 -9.76 -4.73 9.11
CA GLN A 127 -9.56 -5.90 8.26
C GLN A 127 -8.88 -5.58 6.94
N LEU A 128 -8.08 -6.53 6.43
CA LEU A 128 -7.62 -6.48 5.04
C LEU A 128 -8.77 -6.83 4.12
N HIS A 129 -8.96 -6.00 3.09
CA HIS A 129 -10.01 -6.18 2.11
C HIS A 129 -9.47 -6.81 0.83
N VAL A 130 -8.26 -6.44 0.42
CA VAL A 130 -7.62 -6.96 -0.80
C VAL A 130 -6.14 -7.22 -0.56
N ILE A 131 -5.63 -8.29 -1.15
CA ILE A 131 -4.20 -8.55 -1.30
C ILE A 131 -3.88 -8.50 -2.79
N TRP A 132 -3.03 -7.56 -3.20
CA TRP A 132 -2.54 -7.43 -4.56
C TRP A 132 -1.14 -8.04 -4.67
N TYR A 133 -0.98 -9.10 -5.46
CA TYR A 133 0.31 -9.76 -5.65
C TYR A 133 0.90 -9.49 -7.04
N GLN A 134 2.00 -8.73 -7.09
CA GLN A 134 2.77 -8.46 -8.30
C GLN A 134 3.72 -9.62 -8.58
N CYS A 135 3.36 -10.45 -9.56
CA CYS A 135 4.23 -11.51 -10.08
C CYS A 135 5.13 -10.94 -11.19
N CYS A 136 6.45 -10.93 -10.99
CA CYS A 136 7.38 -10.66 -12.08
C CYS A 136 7.49 -11.93 -12.94
N PHE A 137 6.90 -11.93 -14.14
CA PHE A 137 7.26 -12.92 -15.15
C PHE A 137 8.63 -12.56 -15.69
N GLY A 138 9.64 -13.38 -15.39
CA GLY A 138 10.90 -13.32 -16.12
C GLY A 138 10.62 -13.50 -17.61
N HIS A 139 11.33 -12.75 -18.46
CA HIS A 139 11.35 -12.99 -19.90
C HIS A 139 11.63 -14.48 -20.15
N ALA A 140 10.58 -15.27 -20.40
CA ALA A 140 10.72 -16.51 -21.14
C ALA A 140 10.92 -16.08 -22.59
N THR A 141 12.16 -15.94 -23.02
CA THR A 141 12.46 -15.91 -24.44
C THR A 141 12.08 -17.27 -24.98
N TRP A 142 10.87 -17.38 -25.52
CA TRP A 142 10.51 -18.48 -26.41
C TRP A 142 11.30 -18.27 -27.70
N THR A 143 12.48 -18.86 -27.79
CA THR A 143 13.13 -19.08 -29.08
C THR A 143 12.37 -20.22 -29.76
N PHE A 144 11.67 -19.90 -30.85
CA PHE A 144 11.14 -20.87 -31.80
C PHE A 144 12.28 -21.56 -32.56
#